data_AF-A0A915K895-F1
#
_entry.id   AF-A0A915K895-F1
#
_cell.length_a   1.000
_cell.length_b   1.000
_cell.length_c   1.000
_cell.angle_alpha   90.00
_cell.angle_beta   90.00
_cell.angle_gamma   90.00
#
_symmetry.space_group_name_H-M   'P 1'
#
loop_
_entity.id
_entity.type
_entity.pdbx_description
1 polymer ?
#
loop_
_entity_poly.entity_id
_entity_poly.type
_entity_poly.pdbx_seq_one_letter_code
_entity_poly.pdbx_strand_id
1 'polypeptide(L)'
;ATRYDGIFPVHSPIPLHTEKLPQTFRDLLDTIKYVLDGYTMPEPPFSQELRECVERLFLILKDPQLPLFELQDAMAVISGRIPPEVEKQVRQLMTNYAGNITSVLCQFPSQHIAEVIDKYASKLQKKQEREVFFMTTQALLSLVQRYRGGTRGHLKIVIQDILKQYLSTELFFEHHQYDKSVTMLRDRYKDDMAKVTRAIFSHSQINKKNQLIILLMDHISSHEPGLTEELREVLSELTTLGKAEHSKVALRARQILIASHQPSYDTRHNQ
;
A
#
# COMPACT_ATOMS: atom_id res chain seq x y z
N ALA A 1 -18.28 -40.09 -18.12
CA ALA A 1 -18.27 -39.04 -17.08
C ALA A 1 -19.47 -38.13 -17.30
N THR A 2 -20.36 -38.01 -16.32
CA THR A 2 -21.50 -37.08 -16.35
C THR A 2 -21.01 -35.67 -16.02
N ARG A 3 -21.50 -34.66 -16.76
CA ARG A 3 -21.17 -33.25 -16.52
C ARG A 3 -21.74 -32.83 -15.17
N TYR A 4 -20.96 -32.09 -14.40
CA TYR A 4 -21.43 -31.49 -13.16
C TYR A 4 -22.21 -30.22 -13.49
N ASP A 5 -23.51 -30.23 -13.20
CA ASP A 5 -24.43 -29.10 -13.45
C ASP A 5 -24.78 -28.32 -12.16
N GLY A 6 -24.11 -28.64 -11.05
CA GLY A 6 -24.28 -27.93 -9.78
C GLY A 6 -23.58 -26.57 -9.75
N ILE A 7 -24.00 -25.72 -8.82
CA ILE A 7 -23.30 -24.46 -8.50
C ILE A 7 -22.34 -24.76 -7.35
N PHE A 8 -21.10 -24.25 -7.42
CA PHE A 8 -20.21 -24.32 -6.26
C PHE A 8 -20.84 -23.54 -5.09
N PRO A 9 -20.80 -24.08 -3.86
CA PRO A 9 -21.29 -23.33 -2.72
C PRO A 9 -20.55 -21.99 -2.64
N VAL A 10 -21.31 -20.90 -2.64
CA VAL A 10 -20.75 -19.58 -2.39
C VAL A 10 -20.27 -19.59 -0.95
N HIS A 11 -18.96 -19.69 -0.74
CA HIS A 11 -18.39 -19.42 0.57
C HIS A 11 -18.69 -17.95 0.87
N SER A 12 -19.63 -17.72 1.79
CA SER A 12 -19.91 -16.37 2.29
C SER A 12 -18.59 -15.71 2.70
N PRO A 13 -18.36 -14.43 2.35
CA PRO A 13 -17.20 -13.72 2.86
C PRO A 13 -17.23 -13.84 4.38
N ILE A 14 -16.19 -14.42 4.95
CA ILE A 14 -16.07 -14.57 6.39
C ILE A 14 -16.22 -13.15 6.96
N PRO A 15 -17.14 -12.90 7.91
CA PRO A 15 -17.28 -11.58 8.52
C PRO A 15 -15.90 -11.11 8.99
N LEU A 16 -15.63 -9.80 8.86
CA LEU A 16 -14.40 -9.18 9.33
C LEU A 16 -14.29 -9.42 10.83
N HIS A 17 -13.65 -10.52 11.22
CA HIS A 17 -13.18 -10.68 12.59
C HIS A 17 -11.97 -9.76 12.73
N THR A 18 -11.95 -8.96 13.79
CA THR A 18 -10.85 -8.03 14.12
C THR A 18 -9.48 -8.72 14.09
N GLU A 19 -9.42 -10.00 14.45
CA GLU A 19 -8.21 -10.85 14.39
C GLU A 19 -7.69 -11.11 12.96
N LYS A 20 -8.48 -10.87 11.91
CA LYS A 20 -8.08 -11.03 10.51
C LYS A 20 -7.74 -9.71 9.83
N LEU A 21 -7.66 -8.60 10.57
CA LEU A 21 -7.45 -7.27 9.99
C LEU A 21 -6.13 -7.17 9.20
N PRO A 22 -4.95 -7.62 9.72
CA PRO A 22 -3.71 -7.62 8.93
C PRO A 22 -3.78 -8.50 7.69
N GLN A 23 -4.46 -9.65 7.77
CA GLN A 23 -4.61 -10.55 6.63
C GLN A 23 -5.49 -9.91 5.55
N THR A 24 -6.62 -9.33 5.95
CA THR A 24 -7.53 -8.64 5.02
C THR A 24 -6.84 -7.47 4.33
N PHE A 25 -6.02 -6.70 5.08
CA PHE A 25 -5.18 -5.66 4.49
C PHE A 25 -4.25 -6.20 3.41
N ARG A 26 -3.53 -7.31 3.69
CA ARG A 26 -2.64 -7.98 2.72
C ARG A 26 -3.40 -8.46 1.49
N ASP A 27 -4.56 -9.09 1.68
CA ASP A 27 -5.38 -9.63 0.59
C ASP A 27 -5.90 -8.52 -0.33
N LEU A 28 -6.34 -7.39 0.22
CA LEU A 28 -6.76 -6.22 -0.55
C LEU A 28 -5.59 -5.60 -1.32
N LEU A 29 -4.44 -5.47 -0.67
CA LEU A 29 -3.24 -4.91 -1.31
C LEU A 29 -2.75 -5.83 -2.45
N ASP A 30 -2.79 -7.15 -2.27
CA ASP A 30 -2.45 -8.11 -3.30
C ASP A 30 -3.47 -8.07 -4.45
N THR A 31 -4.76 -7.92 -4.16
CA THR A 31 -5.79 -7.71 -5.18
C THR A 31 -5.47 -6.47 -6.04
N ILE A 32 -5.10 -5.36 -5.42
CA ILE A 32 -4.70 -4.14 -6.13
C ILE A 32 -3.45 -4.36 -6.97
N LYS A 33 -2.43 -5.07 -6.43
CA LYS A 33 -1.22 -5.42 -7.18
C LYS A 33 -1.53 -6.33 -8.37
N TYR A 34 -2.42 -7.31 -8.21
CA TYR A 34 -2.86 -8.18 -9.30
C TYR A 34 -3.49 -7.36 -10.44
N VAL A 35 -4.35 -6.39 -10.12
CA VAL A 35 -4.91 -5.47 -11.12
C VAL A 35 -3.81 -4.67 -11.81
N LEU A 36 -2.84 -4.13 -11.06
CA LEU A 36 -1.70 -3.40 -11.64
C LEU A 36 -0.81 -4.28 -12.51
N ASP A 37 -0.68 -5.57 -12.19
CA ASP A 37 0.08 -6.54 -12.96
C ASP A 37 -0.72 -7.10 -14.17
N GLY A 38 -1.99 -6.71 -14.33
CA GLY A 38 -2.87 -7.07 -15.44
C GLY A 38 -3.81 -8.25 -15.17
N TYR A 39 -3.74 -8.89 -14.00
CA TYR A 39 -4.67 -9.95 -13.63
C TYR A 39 -6.00 -9.35 -13.22
N THR A 40 -6.96 -9.36 -14.14
CA THR A 40 -8.22 -8.65 -13.99
C THR A 40 -9.40 -9.49 -14.45
N MET A 41 -10.53 -9.34 -13.77
CA MET A 41 -11.79 -9.98 -14.16
C MET A 41 -12.44 -9.26 -15.34
N PRO A 42 -13.31 -9.93 -16.12
CA PRO A 42 -14.14 -9.26 -17.11
C PRO A 42 -15.14 -8.29 -16.43
N GLU A 43 -15.64 -7.33 -17.22
CA GLU A 43 -16.77 -6.49 -16.81
C GLU A 43 -18.09 -7.28 -16.91
N PRO A 44 -19.12 -6.96 -16.10
CA PRO A 44 -19.21 -5.89 -15.10
C PRO A 44 -18.66 -6.14 -13.66
N PRO A 45 -18.35 -7.37 -13.20
CA PRO A 45 -17.99 -7.57 -11.78
C PRO A 45 -16.69 -6.86 -11.39
N PHE A 46 -15.75 -6.69 -12.34
CA PHE A 46 -14.51 -5.97 -12.11
C PHE A 46 -14.73 -4.57 -11.52
N SER A 47 -15.55 -3.72 -12.16
CA SER A 47 -15.78 -2.35 -11.70
C SER A 47 -16.41 -2.27 -10.29
N GLN A 48 -17.30 -3.21 -9.96
CA GLN A 48 -17.99 -3.25 -8.66
C GLN A 48 -17.03 -3.69 -7.54
N GLU A 49 -16.35 -4.83 -7.73
CA GLU A 49 -15.40 -5.34 -6.75
C GLU A 49 -14.21 -4.40 -6.55
N LEU A 50 -13.77 -3.72 -7.62
CA LEU A 50 -12.69 -2.74 -7.53
C LEU A 50 -13.06 -1.56 -6.62
N ARG A 51 -14.30 -1.05 -6.72
CA ARG A 51 -14.77 0.04 -5.87
C ARG A 51 -14.83 -0.39 -4.41
N GLU A 52 -15.44 -1.55 -4.14
CA GLU A 52 -15.51 -2.11 -2.78
C GLU A 52 -14.11 -2.36 -2.21
N CYS A 53 -13.18 -2.87 -3.02
CA CYS A 53 -11.80 -3.11 -2.64
C CYS A 53 -11.10 -1.80 -2.23
N VAL A 54 -11.25 -0.73 -3.01
CA VAL A 54 -10.67 0.58 -2.70
C VAL A 54 -11.26 1.15 -1.41
N GLU A 55 -12.58 1.16 -1.26
CA GLU A 55 -13.26 1.66 -0.06
C GLU A 55 -12.81 0.90 1.19
N ARG A 56 -12.74 -0.43 1.12
CA ARG A 56 -12.27 -1.29 2.21
C ARG A 56 -10.79 -1.05 2.53
N LEU A 57 -9.93 -0.84 1.52
CA LEU A 57 -8.52 -0.55 1.74
C LEU A 57 -8.36 0.72 2.60
N PHE A 58 -9.06 1.80 2.24
CA PHE A 58 -9.00 3.05 3.01
C PHE A 58 -9.58 2.91 4.41
N LEU A 59 -10.65 2.13 4.59
CA LEU A 59 -11.20 1.85 5.92
C LEU A 59 -10.16 1.17 6.82
N ILE A 60 -9.52 0.12 6.32
CA ILE A 60 -8.54 -0.66 7.09
C ILE A 60 -7.26 0.13 7.37
N LEU A 61 -6.75 0.89 6.39
CA LEU A 61 -5.55 1.72 6.57
C LEU A 61 -5.73 2.83 7.62
N LYS A 62 -6.97 3.25 7.87
CA LYS A 62 -7.32 4.24 8.90
C LYS A 62 -7.60 3.62 10.26
N ASP A 63 -7.76 2.29 10.34
CA ASP A 63 -8.05 1.60 11.59
C ASP A 63 -6.81 1.60 12.50
N PRO A 64 -6.86 2.22 13.69
CA PRO A 64 -5.74 2.21 14.63
C PRO A 64 -5.40 0.81 15.17
N GLN A 65 -6.29 -0.18 15.01
CA GLN A 65 -6.02 -1.57 15.39
C GLN A 65 -5.09 -2.29 14.42
N LEU A 66 -4.99 -1.86 13.16
CA LEU A 66 -4.12 -2.48 12.17
C LEU A 66 -2.64 -2.58 12.63
N PRO A 67 -1.97 -1.49 13.04
CA PRO A 67 -0.58 -1.58 13.52
C PRO A 67 -0.44 -2.37 14.82
N LEU A 68 -1.48 -2.41 15.67
CA LEU A 68 -1.47 -3.24 16.88
C LEU A 68 -1.43 -4.73 16.52
N PHE A 69 -2.30 -5.18 15.62
CA PHE A 69 -2.34 -6.58 15.19
C PHE A 69 -1.12 -6.98 14.37
N GLU A 70 -0.62 -6.10 13.49
CA GLU A 70 0.66 -6.37 12.79
C GLU A 70 1.85 -6.47 13.77
N LEU A 71 1.86 -5.67 14.84
CA LEU A 71 2.87 -5.76 15.89
C LEU A 71 2.75 -7.08 16.67
N GLN A 72 1.53 -7.52 16.97
CA GLN A 72 1.30 -8.82 17.62
C GLN A 72 1.82 -9.98 16.77
N ASP A 73 1.50 -10.00 15.47
CA ASP A 73 1.99 -11.01 14.52
C ASP A 73 3.53 -11.01 14.47
N ALA A 74 4.15 -9.83 14.32
CA ALA A 74 5.60 -9.70 14.26
C ALA A 74 6.28 -10.17 15.56
N MET A 75 5.71 -9.81 16.72
CA MET A 75 6.22 -10.22 18.03
C MET A 75 6.07 -11.73 18.26
N ALA A 76 4.98 -12.35 17.79
CA ALA A 76 4.77 -13.79 17.91
C ALA A 76 5.85 -14.59 17.16
N VAL A 77 6.25 -14.15 15.97
CA VAL A 77 7.27 -14.81 15.14
C VAL A 77 8.66 -14.80 15.80
N ILE A 78 9.01 -13.71 16.47
CA ILE A 78 10.35 -13.51 17.05
C ILE A 78 10.41 -13.85 18.55
N SER A 79 9.26 -14.17 19.17
CA SER A 79 9.14 -14.52 20.58
C SER A 79 10.12 -15.62 20.97
N GLY A 80 10.86 -15.44 22.06
CA GLY A 80 11.88 -16.40 22.52
C GLY A 80 13.18 -16.44 21.71
N ARG A 81 13.27 -15.72 20.58
CA ARG A 81 14.51 -15.54 19.79
C ARG A 81 15.17 -14.18 20.01
N ILE A 82 14.47 -13.28 20.70
CA ILE A 82 14.97 -11.96 21.09
C ILE A 82 15.26 -11.92 22.60
N PRO A 83 16.13 -11.00 23.05
CA PRO A 83 16.42 -10.84 24.48
C PRO A 83 15.16 -10.50 25.28
N PRO A 84 14.98 -11.08 26.49
CA PRO A 84 13.77 -10.88 27.29
C PRO A 84 13.55 -9.42 27.71
N GLU A 85 14.63 -8.64 27.85
CA GLU A 85 14.56 -7.19 28.15
C GLU A 85 13.87 -6.42 27.01
N VAL A 86 14.19 -6.73 25.75
CA VAL A 86 13.60 -6.11 24.55
C VAL A 86 12.15 -6.55 24.43
N GLU A 87 11.89 -7.86 24.54
CA GLU A 87 10.56 -8.42 24.42
C GLU A 87 9.59 -7.78 25.44
N LYS A 88 10.00 -7.68 26.71
CA LYS A 88 9.20 -7.08 27.78
C LYS A 88 8.86 -5.62 27.49
N GLN A 89 9.84 -4.82 27.04
CA GLN A 89 9.62 -3.40 26.74
C GLN A 89 8.66 -3.19 25.56
N VAL A 90 8.83 -3.96 24.48
CA VAL A 90 7.93 -3.86 23.31
C VAL A 90 6.51 -4.31 23.68
N ARG A 91 6.35 -5.38 24.47
CA ARG A 91 5.03 -5.83 24.97
C ARG A 91 4.36 -4.77 25.85
N GLN A 92 5.11 -4.05 26.69
CA GLN A 92 4.56 -2.94 27.48
C GLN A 92 4.05 -1.80 26.59
N LEU A 93 4.83 -1.39 25.59
CA LEU A 93 4.39 -0.37 24.61
C LEU A 93 3.13 -0.80 23.87
N MET A 94 3.05 -2.08 23.49
CA MET A 94 1.88 -2.68 22.85
C MET A 94 0.64 -2.64 23.75
N THR A 95 0.74 -3.05 25.02
CA THR A 95 -0.36 -3.00 25.98
C THR A 95 -0.81 -1.56 26.25
N ASN A 96 0.13 -0.62 26.39
CA ASN A 96 -0.18 0.80 26.58
C ASN A 96 -0.90 1.40 25.37
N TYR A 97 -0.49 1.02 24.15
CA TYR A 97 -1.17 1.44 22.93
C TYR A 97 -2.59 0.86 22.87
N ALA A 98 -2.75 -0.45 23.11
CA ALA A 98 -4.05 -1.11 23.12
C ALA A 98 -5.03 -0.49 24.14
N GLY A 99 -4.55 -0.13 25.34
CA GLY A 99 -5.37 0.51 26.37
C GLY A 99 -5.82 1.93 26.05
N ASN A 100 -5.13 2.62 25.13
CA ASN A 100 -5.42 4.02 24.76
C ASN A 100 -5.90 4.17 23.31
N ILE A 101 -6.21 3.07 22.62
CA ILE A 101 -6.41 3.05 21.16
C ILE A 101 -7.58 3.92 20.67
N THR A 102 -8.56 4.19 21.53
CA THR A 102 -9.71 5.05 21.23
C THR A 102 -9.41 6.54 21.42
N SER A 103 -8.26 6.89 22.01
CA SER A 103 -7.85 8.27 22.20
C SER A 103 -7.34 8.85 20.89
N VAL A 104 -7.89 10.02 20.51
CA VAL A 104 -7.50 10.76 19.30
C VAL A 104 -6.01 11.15 19.30
N LEU A 105 -5.40 11.25 20.48
CA LEU A 105 -3.98 11.58 20.64
C LEU A 105 -3.07 10.34 20.64
N CYS A 106 -3.64 9.13 20.66
CA CYS A 106 -2.87 7.90 20.70
C CYS A 106 -2.29 7.60 19.32
N GLN A 107 -0.97 7.70 19.20
CA GLN A 107 -0.24 7.30 18.01
C GLN A 107 0.47 5.96 18.25
N PHE A 108 0.59 5.17 17.20
CA PHE A 108 1.35 3.93 17.26
C PHE A 108 2.81 4.24 17.67
N PRO A 109 3.36 3.59 18.72
CA PRO A 109 4.64 3.96 19.31
C PRO A 109 5.85 3.44 18.50
N SER A 110 5.86 3.66 17.17
CA SER A 110 6.91 3.18 16.27
C SER A 110 8.31 3.63 16.67
N GLN A 111 8.48 4.92 17.00
CA GLN A 111 9.77 5.48 17.39
C GLN A 111 10.30 4.87 18.69
N HIS A 112 9.44 4.76 19.71
CA HIS A 112 9.82 4.13 20.98
C HIS A 112 10.21 2.65 20.80
N ILE A 113 9.51 1.91 19.95
CA ILE A 113 9.88 0.52 19.64
C ILE A 113 11.25 0.47 18.94
N ALA A 114 11.51 1.36 17.97
CA ALA A 114 12.80 1.44 17.29
C ALA A 114 13.94 1.76 18.28
N GLU A 115 13.73 2.72 19.18
CA GLU A 115 14.69 3.10 20.23
C GLU A 115 15.03 1.93 21.16
N VAL A 116 14.05 1.10 21.54
CA VAL A 116 14.29 -0.10 22.35
C VAL A 116 15.22 -1.08 21.62
N ILE A 117 15.01 -1.28 20.31
CA ILE A 117 15.83 -2.17 19.48
C ILE A 117 17.25 -1.60 19.35
N ASP A 118 17.38 -0.32 19.00
CA ASP A 118 18.67 0.35 18.79
C ASP A 118 19.49 0.43 20.09
N LYS A 119 18.83 0.71 21.22
CA LYS A 119 19.45 0.72 22.54
C LYS A 119 20.00 -0.66 22.91
N TYR A 120 19.32 -1.75 22.55
CA TYR A 120 19.87 -3.08 22.77
C TYR A 120 21.01 -3.40 21.80
N ALA A 121 20.85 -3.06 20.51
CA ALA A 121 21.88 -3.28 19.49
C ALA A 121 23.21 -2.59 19.83
N SER A 122 23.16 -1.38 20.43
CA SER A 122 24.36 -0.65 20.87
C SER A 122 25.10 -1.30 22.05
N LYS A 123 24.42 -2.10 22.90
CA LYS A 123 25.05 -2.85 24.00
C LYS A 123 25.86 -4.06 23.49
N LEU A 124 25.47 -4.63 22.36
CA LEU A 124 26.18 -5.77 21.77
C LEU A 124 27.56 -5.32 21.29
N GLN A 125 28.64 -5.96 21.74
CA GLN A 125 30.00 -5.55 21.35
C GLN A 125 30.49 -6.29 20.10
N LYS A 126 30.07 -7.54 19.91
CA LYS A 126 30.51 -8.36 18.78
C LYS A 126 29.66 -8.07 17.55
N LYS A 127 30.33 -7.84 16.41
CA LYS A 127 29.70 -7.61 15.11
C LYS A 127 28.72 -8.73 14.73
N GLN A 128 29.12 -9.99 14.92
CA GLN A 128 28.29 -11.15 14.58
C GLN A 128 27.00 -11.23 15.42
N GLU A 129 27.06 -10.91 16.71
CA GLU A 129 25.87 -10.89 17.58
C GLU A 129 24.90 -9.79 17.15
N ARG A 130 25.42 -8.61 16.76
CA ARG A 130 24.60 -7.53 16.19
C ARG A 130 23.91 -7.96 14.89
N GLU A 131 24.63 -8.58 13.98
CA GLU A 131 24.08 -9.04 12.70
C GLU A 131 22.95 -10.07 12.90
N VAL A 132 23.15 -11.04 13.80
CA VAL A 132 22.09 -12.02 14.15
C VAL A 132 20.89 -11.33 14.78
N PHE A 133 21.11 -10.36 15.67
CA PHE A 133 20.01 -9.60 16.30
C PHE A 133 19.21 -8.78 15.27
N PHE A 134 19.88 -8.10 14.34
CA PHE A 134 19.22 -7.36 13.26
C PHE A 134 18.47 -8.28 12.29
N MET A 135 19.05 -9.42 11.92
CA MET A 135 18.36 -10.43 11.10
C MET A 135 17.08 -10.93 11.79
N THR A 136 17.15 -11.17 13.11
CA THR A 136 16.00 -11.64 13.91
C THR A 136 14.92 -10.56 14.04
N THR A 137 15.30 -9.29 14.17
CA THR A 137 14.37 -8.16 14.41
C THR A 137 13.97 -7.42 13.13
N GLN A 138 14.42 -7.85 11.95
CA GLN A 138 14.21 -7.16 10.68
C GLN A 138 12.74 -6.91 10.34
N ALA A 139 11.86 -7.88 10.57
CA ALA A 139 10.42 -7.73 10.32
C ALA A 139 9.79 -6.65 11.22
N LEU A 140 10.20 -6.61 12.50
CA LEU A 140 9.76 -5.60 13.46
C LEU A 140 10.29 -4.20 13.09
N LEU A 141 11.56 -4.10 12.68
CA LEU A 141 12.16 -2.85 12.20
C LEU A 141 11.45 -2.31 10.94
N SER A 142 11.11 -3.20 10.01
CA SER A 142 10.31 -2.85 8.83
C SER A 142 8.92 -2.31 9.23
N LEU A 143 8.26 -2.97 10.19
CA LEU A 143 6.96 -2.51 10.70
C LEU A 143 7.04 -1.10 11.31
N VAL A 144 7.97 -0.85 12.23
CA VAL A 144 8.08 0.49 12.87
C VAL A 144 8.44 1.58 11.87
N GLN A 145 9.25 1.26 10.85
CA GLN A 145 9.57 2.20 9.79
C GLN A 145 8.34 2.54 8.94
N ARG A 146 7.48 1.56 8.62
CA ARG A 146 6.22 1.77 7.89
C ARG A 146 5.27 2.71 8.62
N TYR A 147 5.24 2.66 9.96
CA TYR A 147 4.38 3.50 10.80
C TYR A 147 5.12 4.67 11.45
N ARG A 148 6.26 5.12 10.91
CA ARG A 148 7.02 6.25 11.48
C ARG A 148 6.20 7.55 11.50
N GLY A 149 5.34 7.75 10.51
CA GLY A 149 4.37 8.85 10.44
C GLY A 149 2.97 8.51 10.98
N GLY A 150 2.86 7.48 11.82
CA GLY A 150 1.58 6.95 12.30
C GLY A 150 0.75 6.29 11.19
N THR A 151 -0.54 6.05 11.47
CA THR A 151 -1.49 5.44 10.52
C THR A 151 -1.65 6.28 9.25
N ARG A 152 -1.75 7.61 9.38
CA ARG A 152 -1.78 8.52 8.22
C ARG A 152 -0.51 8.43 7.36
N GLY A 153 0.67 8.40 7.99
CA GLY A 153 1.93 8.23 7.27
C GLY A 153 2.01 6.89 6.54
N HIS A 154 1.50 5.81 7.16
CA HIS A 154 1.42 4.51 6.50
C HIS A 154 0.46 4.52 5.31
N LEU A 155 -0.74 5.10 5.48
CA LEU A 155 -1.70 5.31 4.40
C LEU A 155 -1.05 6.03 3.21
N LYS A 156 -0.33 7.13 3.46
CA LYS A 156 0.42 7.85 2.42
C LYS A 156 1.37 6.93 1.65
N ILE A 157 2.23 6.19 2.37
CA ILE A 157 3.24 5.32 1.75
C ILE A 157 2.56 4.28 0.86
N VAL A 158 1.52 3.60 1.36
CA VAL A 158 0.81 2.56 0.61
C VAL A 158 0.22 3.10 -0.68
N ILE A 159 -0.48 4.24 -0.60
CA ILE A 159 -1.08 4.84 -1.80
C ILE A 159 -0.01 5.34 -2.77
N GLN A 160 1.05 5.97 -2.26
CA GLN A 160 2.17 6.42 -3.08
C GLN A 160 2.84 5.26 -3.82
N ASP A 161 3.02 4.13 -3.17
CA ASP A 161 3.63 2.93 -3.77
C ASP A 161 2.75 2.34 -4.88
N ILE A 162 1.43 2.31 -4.68
CA ILE A 162 0.47 1.86 -5.71
C ILE A 162 0.56 2.77 -6.96
N LEU A 163 0.55 4.10 -6.76
CA LEU A 163 0.67 5.06 -7.87
C LEU A 163 2.02 4.95 -8.60
N LYS A 164 3.11 4.75 -7.84
CA LYS A 164 4.46 4.54 -8.41
C LYS A 164 4.58 3.24 -9.18
N GLN A 165 3.94 2.15 -8.71
CA GLN A 165 3.94 0.89 -9.43
C GLN A 165 3.25 1.04 -10.80
N TYR A 166 2.11 1.75 -10.85
CA TYR A 166 1.47 2.09 -12.12
C TYR A 166 2.42 2.87 -13.05
N LEU A 167 3.02 3.97 -12.56
CA LEU A 167 3.97 4.78 -13.32
C LEU A 167 5.17 3.97 -13.83
N SER A 168 5.71 3.07 -13.00
CA SER A 168 6.88 2.27 -13.34
C SER A 168 6.69 1.40 -14.59
N THR A 169 5.46 0.93 -14.82
CA THR A 169 5.09 0.20 -16.03
C THR A 169 4.75 1.16 -17.16
N GLU A 170 3.89 2.15 -16.93
CA GLU A 170 3.32 2.96 -18.01
C GLU A 170 4.30 3.97 -18.62
N LEU A 171 5.22 4.54 -17.82
CA LEU A 171 6.26 5.43 -18.35
C LEU A 171 7.16 4.75 -19.39
N PHE A 172 7.31 3.43 -19.29
CA PHE A 172 8.07 2.66 -20.27
C PHE A 172 7.38 2.61 -21.65
N PHE A 173 6.05 2.66 -21.66
CA PHE A 173 5.25 2.69 -22.87
C PHE A 173 4.90 4.11 -23.31
N GLU A 174 5.12 5.14 -22.50
CA GLU A 174 4.76 6.53 -22.81
C GLU A 174 5.56 7.14 -23.97
N HIS A 175 6.89 7.00 -23.98
CA HIS A 175 7.76 7.80 -24.86
C HIS A 175 7.92 7.26 -26.30
N HIS A 176 7.54 6.02 -26.56
CA HIS A 176 7.79 5.36 -27.84
C HIS A 176 6.53 4.65 -28.37
N GLN A 177 6.53 4.34 -29.67
CA GLN A 177 5.55 3.43 -30.23
C GLN A 177 5.71 2.04 -29.61
N TYR A 178 4.60 1.31 -29.53
CA TYR A 178 4.53 0.02 -28.82
C TYR A 178 5.63 -0.96 -29.22
N ASP A 179 5.83 -1.20 -30.52
CA ASP A 179 6.85 -2.14 -31.02
C ASP A 179 8.28 -1.76 -30.59
N LYS A 180 8.57 -0.45 -30.56
CA LYS A 180 9.86 0.08 -30.12
C LYS A 180 10.04 -0.07 -28.61
N SER A 181 9.00 0.23 -27.82
CA SER A 181 9.01 -0.03 -26.37
C SER A 181 9.26 -1.52 -26.10
N VAL A 182 8.53 -2.43 -26.73
CA VAL A 182 8.71 -3.89 -26.56
C VAL A 182 10.14 -4.31 -26.89
N THR A 183 10.70 -3.81 -27.99
CA THR A 183 12.10 -4.09 -28.38
C THR A 183 13.08 -3.63 -27.30
N MET A 184 12.92 -2.40 -26.81
CA MET A 184 13.75 -1.87 -25.72
C MET A 184 13.60 -2.66 -24.41
N LEU A 185 12.38 -3.15 -24.12
CA LEU A 185 12.12 -3.95 -22.91
C LEU A 185 12.89 -5.27 -22.98
N ARG A 186 12.81 -5.92 -24.14
CA ARG A 186 13.55 -7.14 -24.44
C ARG A 186 15.05 -6.91 -24.36
N ASP A 187 15.54 -5.78 -24.87
CA ASP A 187 16.96 -5.44 -24.84
C ASP A 187 17.48 -5.12 -23.43
N ARG A 188 16.63 -4.55 -22.57
CA ARG A 188 16.97 -4.24 -21.18
C ARG A 188 16.96 -5.47 -20.28
N TYR A 189 16.05 -6.42 -20.52
CA TYR A 189 15.87 -7.60 -19.69
C TYR A 189 16.16 -8.89 -20.46
N LYS A 190 17.24 -8.92 -21.25
CA LYS A 190 17.62 -10.06 -22.12
C LYS A 190 17.70 -11.40 -21.36
N ASP A 191 18.16 -11.34 -20.12
CA ASP A 191 18.35 -12.52 -19.26
C ASP A 191 17.08 -12.88 -18.43
N ASP A 192 16.03 -12.05 -18.50
CA ASP A 192 14.78 -12.23 -17.75
C ASP A 192 13.57 -11.91 -18.64
N MET A 193 13.31 -12.80 -19.60
CA MET A 193 12.15 -12.70 -20.48
C MET A 193 10.81 -12.74 -19.72
N ALA A 194 10.78 -13.29 -18.51
CA ALA A 194 9.58 -13.29 -17.68
C ALA A 194 9.22 -11.88 -17.17
N LYS A 195 10.19 -10.98 -16.96
CA LYS A 195 9.90 -9.56 -16.71
C LYS A 195 9.34 -8.86 -17.95
N VAL A 196 9.86 -9.20 -19.13
CA VAL A 196 9.39 -8.63 -20.40
C VAL A 196 7.91 -8.96 -20.62
N THR A 197 7.55 -10.25 -20.50
CA THR A 197 6.16 -10.70 -20.67
C THR A 197 5.23 -10.11 -19.62
N ARG A 198 5.65 -10.02 -18.35
CA ARG A 198 4.85 -9.40 -17.28
C ARG A 198 4.56 -7.93 -17.54
N ALA A 199 5.55 -7.14 -17.99
CA ALA A 199 5.31 -5.72 -18.24
C ALA A 199 4.37 -5.50 -19.44
N ILE A 200 4.52 -6.30 -20.50
CA ILE A 200 3.63 -6.29 -21.66
C ILE A 200 2.20 -6.69 -21.24
N PHE A 201 2.06 -7.76 -20.47
CA PHE A 201 0.77 -8.25 -19.98
C PHE A 201 0.08 -7.20 -19.11
N SER A 202 0.81 -6.57 -18.19
CA SER A 202 0.33 -5.47 -17.36
C SER A 202 -0.16 -4.29 -18.21
N HIS A 203 0.63 -3.84 -19.18
CA HIS A 203 0.26 -2.72 -20.07
C HIS A 203 -0.97 -3.06 -20.96
N SER A 204 -1.14 -4.32 -21.38
CA SER A 204 -2.30 -4.73 -22.16
C SER A 204 -3.66 -4.51 -21.46
N GLN A 205 -3.65 -4.35 -20.14
CA GLN A 205 -4.83 -4.12 -19.30
C GLN A 205 -4.94 -2.67 -18.83
N ILE A 206 -4.33 -1.72 -19.56
CA ILE A 206 -4.26 -0.31 -19.19
C ILE A 206 -5.61 0.31 -18.84
N ASN A 207 -6.69 -0.04 -19.55
CA ASN A 207 -8.02 0.50 -19.29
C ASN A 207 -8.50 0.20 -17.86
N LYS A 208 -8.25 -1.01 -17.36
CA LYS A 208 -8.64 -1.44 -16.02
C LYS A 208 -7.72 -0.87 -14.94
N LYS A 209 -6.43 -0.76 -15.24
CA LYS A 209 -5.46 -0.07 -14.39
C LYS A 209 -5.82 1.41 -14.21
N ASN A 210 -6.20 2.09 -15.30
CA ASN A 210 -6.67 3.47 -15.24
C ASN A 210 -7.88 3.65 -14.33
N GLN A 211 -8.85 2.72 -14.38
CA GLN A 211 -10.01 2.76 -13.49
C GLN A 211 -9.58 2.71 -12.02
N LEU A 212 -8.67 1.80 -11.67
CA LEU A 212 -8.11 1.70 -10.30
C LEU A 212 -7.44 3.01 -9.88
N ILE A 213 -6.56 3.57 -10.71
CA ILE A 213 -5.83 4.80 -10.37
C ILE A 213 -6.78 5.98 -10.21
N ILE A 214 -7.79 6.10 -11.08
CA ILE A 214 -8.81 7.15 -10.96
C ILE A 214 -9.62 6.99 -9.67
N LEU A 215 -10.09 5.78 -9.33
CA LEU A 215 -10.83 5.53 -8.09
C LEU A 215 -10.02 5.87 -6.84
N LEU A 216 -8.73 5.50 -6.81
CA LEU A 216 -7.83 5.84 -5.71
C LEU A 216 -7.68 7.36 -5.57
N MET A 217 -7.39 8.06 -6.67
CA MET A 217 -7.24 9.50 -6.68
C MET A 217 -8.54 10.23 -6.26
N ASP A 218 -9.68 9.75 -6.72
CA ASP A 218 -11.00 10.28 -6.36
C ASP A 218 -11.26 10.14 -4.86
N HIS A 219 -10.99 8.96 -4.31
CA HIS A 219 -11.17 8.69 -2.90
C HIS A 219 -10.28 9.61 -2.03
N ILE A 220 -9.01 9.81 -2.40
CA ILE A 220 -8.10 10.73 -1.71
C ILE A 220 -8.62 12.16 -1.77
N SER A 221 -8.95 12.65 -2.97
CA SER A 221 -9.36 14.04 -3.15
C SER A 221 -10.65 14.39 -2.40
N SER A 222 -11.55 13.42 -2.24
CA SER A 222 -12.86 13.62 -1.59
C SER A 222 -12.80 13.52 -0.07
N HIS A 223 -11.91 12.68 0.47
CA HIS A 223 -11.90 12.35 1.91
C HIS A 223 -10.65 12.80 2.66
N GLU A 224 -9.55 13.08 1.95
CA GLU A 224 -8.22 13.33 2.54
C GLU A 224 -7.52 14.53 1.86
N PRO A 225 -8.05 15.76 1.98
CA PRO A 225 -7.50 16.92 1.26
C PRO A 225 -6.03 17.19 1.61
N GLY A 226 -5.63 16.99 2.86
CA GLY A 226 -4.22 17.14 3.27
C GLY A 226 -3.28 16.08 2.70
N LEU A 227 -3.78 14.88 2.36
CA LEU A 227 -2.97 13.82 1.75
C LEU A 227 -2.64 14.13 0.29
N THR A 228 -3.51 14.88 -0.40
CA THR A 228 -3.28 15.32 -1.79
C THR A 228 -1.99 16.14 -1.92
N GLU A 229 -1.75 17.07 -0.99
CA GLU A 229 -0.51 17.86 -0.98
C GLU A 229 0.72 17.01 -0.70
N GLU A 230 0.61 16.03 0.20
CA GLU A 230 1.71 15.11 0.52
C GLU A 230 2.06 14.14 -0.63
N LEU A 231 1.11 13.91 -1.55
CA LEU A 231 1.26 13.08 -2.76
C LEU A 231 1.53 13.90 -4.03
N ARG A 232 1.74 15.21 -3.91
CA ARG A 232 1.89 16.13 -5.04
C ARG A 232 2.92 15.67 -6.06
N GLU A 233 4.09 15.20 -5.62
CA GLU A 233 5.16 14.73 -6.51
C GLU A 233 4.69 13.61 -7.44
N VAL A 234 4.11 12.55 -6.88
CA VAL A 234 3.65 11.39 -7.68
C VAL A 234 2.42 11.75 -8.54
N LEU A 235 1.55 12.64 -8.06
CA LEU A 235 0.44 13.16 -8.86
C LEU A 235 0.95 14.00 -10.03
N SER A 236 1.99 14.81 -9.84
CA SER A 236 2.63 15.58 -10.90
C SER A 236 3.24 14.67 -11.96
N GLU A 237 3.90 13.57 -11.58
CA GLU A 237 4.39 12.57 -12.53
C GLU A 237 3.25 11.98 -13.38
N LEU A 238 2.10 11.64 -12.79
CA LEU A 238 0.93 11.15 -13.53
C LEU A 238 0.43 12.14 -14.59
N THR A 239 0.58 13.46 -14.36
CA THR A 239 0.15 14.47 -15.33
C THR A 239 0.98 14.49 -16.62
N THR A 240 2.20 13.93 -16.58
CA THR A 240 3.16 13.90 -17.69
C THR A 240 2.81 12.85 -18.74
N LEU A 241 1.92 11.91 -18.43
CA LEU A 241 1.41 10.92 -19.38
C LEU A 241 0.58 11.63 -20.45
N GLY A 242 1.05 11.57 -21.69
CA GLY A 242 0.52 12.28 -22.85
C GLY A 242 -0.20 11.39 -23.86
N LYS A 243 -0.04 10.06 -23.80
CA LYS A 243 -0.78 9.14 -24.68
C LYS A 243 -2.29 9.14 -24.43
N ALA A 244 -3.05 8.92 -25.51
CA ALA A 244 -4.51 8.88 -25.46
C ALA A 244 -5.04 7.86 -24.43
N GLU A 245 -4.37 6.72 -24.30
CA GLU A 245 -4.71 5.64 -23.36
C GLU A 245 -4.62 6.08 -21.89
N HIS A 246 -3.75 7.04 -21.55
CA HIS A 246 -3.57 7.54 -20.18
C HIS A 246 -4.29 8.88 -19.93
N SER A 247 -4.87 9.47 -20.97
CA SER A 247 -5.43 10.84 -20.94
C SER A 247 -6.39 11.09 -19.77
N LYS A 248 -7.24 10.13 -19.42
CA LYS A 248 -8.19 10.23 -18.29
C LYS A 248 -7.47 10.31 -16.95
N VAL A 249 -6.44 9.49 -16.73
CA VAL A 249 -5.64 9.50 -15.50
C VAL A 249 -4.89 10.82 -15.38
N ALA A 250 -4.19 11.23 -16.44
CA ALA A 250 -3.42 12.47 -16.44
C ALA A 250 -4.29 13.71 -16.23
N LEU A 251 -5.45 13.76 -16.90
CA LEU A 251 -6.43 14.83 -16.70
C LEU A 251 -6.94 14.86 -15.25
N ARG A 252 -7.27 13.70 -14.68
CA ARG A 252 -7.79 13.64 -13.33
C ARG A 252 -6.76 14.06 -12.28
N ALA A 253 -5.51 13.62 -12.42
CA ALA A 253 -4.41 14.06 -11.58
C ALA A 253 -4.23 15.60 -11.63
N ARG A 254 -4.30 16.21 -12.82
CA ARG A 254 -4.27 17.67 -12.98
C ARG A 254 -5.43 18.36 -12.26
N GLN A 255 -6.65 17.86 -12.41
CA GLN A 255 -7.82 18.43 -11.73
C GLN A 255 -7.66 18.43 -10.22
N ILE A 256 -7.15 17.33 -9.65
CA ILE A 256 -6.93 17.18 -8.22
C ILE A 256 -5.86 18.15 -7.72
N LEU A 257 -4.74 18.27 -8.44
CA LEU A 257 -3.69 19.25 -8.12
C LEU A 257 -4.17 20.70 -8.20
N ILE A 258 -5.03 21.03 -9.16
CA ILE A 258 -5.62 22.37 -9.26
C ILE A 258 -6.59 22.60 -8.09
N ALA A 259 -7.41 21.62 -7.75
CA ALA A 259 -8.39 21.70 -6.67
C ALA A 259 -7.71 21.84 -5.30
N SER A 260 -6.57 21.18 -5.07
CA SER A 260 -5.84 21.27 -3.80
C SER A 260 -5.19 22.65 -3.58
N HIS A 261 -4.89 23.38 -4.66
CA HIS A 261 -4.40 24.76 -4.60
C HIS A 261 -5.51 25.81 -4.47
N GLN A 262 -6.77 25.47 -4.72
CA GLN A 262 -7.87 26.39 -4.46
C GLN A 262 -8.20 26.36 -2.96
N PRO A 263 -8.15 27.51 -2.24
CA PRO A 263 -8.56 27.54 -0.84
C PRO A 263 -10.00 27.05 -0.75
N SER A 264 -10.26 26.11 0.18
CA SER A 264 -11.57 25.50 0.37
C SER A 264 -12.62 26.59 0.60
N TYR A 265 -13.87 26.30 0.23
CA TYR A 265 -14.99 27.23 0.38
C TYR A 265 -15.10 27.77 1.83
N ASP A 266 -14.81 26.94 2.84
CA ASP A 266 -14.79 27.33 4.26
C ASP A 266 -13.70 28.35 4.61
N THR A 267 -12.57 28.35 3.88
CA THR A 267 -11.49 29.32 4.07
C THR A 267 -11.77 30.64 3.37
N ARG A 268 -12.64 30.64 2.34
CA ARG A 268 -13.10 31.85 1.63
C ARG A 268 -14.24 32.58 2.35
N HIS A 269 -15.03 31.86 3.15
CA HIS A 269 -16.18 32.44 3.86
C HIS A 269 -15.82 32.95 5.27
N ASN A 270 -14.66 32.57 5.80
CA ASN A 270 -14.13 33.00 7.10
C ASN A 270 -13.02 34.06 7.01
N GLN A 271 -12.84 34.69 5.84
CA GLN A 271 -12.02 35.90 5.65
C GLN A 271 -12.94 37.09 5.36
#